data_AF-A0A2N7YM03-F1
#
_entry.id   AF-A0A2N7YM03-F1
#
_cell.length_a   1.000
_cell.length_b   1.000
_cell.length_c   1.000
_cell.angle_alpha   90.00
_cell.angle_beta   90.00
_cell.angle_gamma   90.00
#
_symmetry.space_group_name_H-M   'P 1'
#
loop_
_entity.id
_entity.type
_entity.pdbx_description
1 polymer ?
#
loop_
_entity_poly.entity_id
_entity_poly.type
_entity_poly.pdbx_seq_one_letter_code
_entity_poly.pdbx_strand_id
1 'polypeptide(L)'
;MPAAGGNGVPLATRLYKTRTLGLTLGFACVAFGMSALNPPLWVWVLMLINGFVWPHLAYQWARRTANTLRCERHNLLFDSFCGGFWVGAMHFNPLPSVTTLSMMTMNNVAIGGPRFMLAGWVAQVLGVGVSLLIFTPAFIGITSQAQLYACLPILVLYPLALGWICYRQAVSLAGHKRELLALSRTDSLSGLLNHGAWKDHLDIEFQRCHGGQQGAVIALIDIDHFKVINDTYGHVTGDLVLRQLSKVLRQNLRATDLAGRYGGDEFCVILPDVPLNRATQVMDTLRDRFNALAYAQDPTLRVSLSIGLAPYRVGHSDSTSWLNDADQALYDAKSSGRNRVSAVQGPWLRSV
;
A
#
# COMPACT_ATOMS: atom_id res chain seq x y z
N MET A 1 16.22 -21.60 0.33
CA MET A 1 15.01 -20.81 0.01
C MET A 1 15.39 -19.70 -0.96
N PRO A 2 15.07 -19.79 -2.26
CA PRO A 2 15.27 -18.69 -3.18
C PRO A 2 14.15 -17.66 -3.01
N ALA A 3 14.53 -16.40 -2.80
CA ALA A 3 13.63 -15.27 -2.64
C ALA A 3 12.93 -14.91 -3.96
N ALA A 4 11.59 -14.81 -3.92
CA ALA A 4 10.71 -13.98 -4.74
C ALA A 4 11.21 -13.58 -6.16
N GLY A 5 11.22 -14.53 -7.09
CA GLY A 5 11.60 -14.34 -8.50
C GLY A 5 10.49 -13.82 -9.46
N GLY A 6 9.47 -13.11 -8.98
CA GLY A 6 8.28 -12.79 -9.80
C GLY A 6 8.17 -11.39 -10.43
N ASN A 7 8.90 -10.40 -9.93
CA ASN A 7 8.55 -8.98 -10.21
C ASN A 7 9.36 -8.29 -11.32
N GLY A 8 10.38 -8.93 -11.89
CA GLY A 8 11.26 -8.30 -12.89
C GLY A 8 10.69 -8.27 -14.32
N VAL A 9 10.08 -9.37 -14.75
CA VAL A 9 9.58 -9.52 -16.14
C VAL A 9 8.47 -8.51 -16.50
N PRO A 10 7.50 -8.20 -15.62
CA PRO A 10 6.49 -7.18 -15.90
C PRO A 10 7.09 -5.78 -16.05
N LEU A 11 8.11 -5.44 -15.25
CA LEU A 11 8.79 -4.16 -15.31
C LEU A 11 9.57 -3.99 -16.63
N ALA A 12 10.40 -4.96 -16.99
CA ALA A 12 11.20 -4.93 -18.22
C ALA A 12 10.31 -4.84 -19.47
N THR A 13 9.22 -5.62 -19.52
CA THR A 13 8.27 -5.62 -20.64
C THR A 13 7.61 -4.26 -20.81
N ARG A 14 7.28 -3.61 -19.70
CA ARG A 14 6.65 -2.29 -19.70
C ARG A 14 7.60 -1.20 -20.18
N LEU A 15 8.82 -1.16 -19.63
CA LEU A 15 9.84 -0.19 -20.06
C LEU A 15 10.22 -0.40 -21.52
N TYR A 16 10.27 -1.65 -21.99
CA TYR A 16 10.51 -1.94 -23.39
C TYR A 16 9.46 -1.27 -24.29
N LYS A 17 8.17 -1.40 -23.99
CA LYS A 17 7.10 -0.76 -24.78
C LYS A 17 7.24 0.76 -24.82
N THR A 18 7.49 1.40 -23.67
CA THR A 18 7.64 2.87 -23.60
C THR A 18 8.94 3.35 -24.24
N ARG A 19 10.04 2.59 -24.11
CA ARG A 19 11.34 2.90 -24.72
C ARG A 19 11.26 2.79 -26.24
N THR A 20 10.73 1.69 -26.76
CA THR A 20 10.57 1.51 -28.21
C THR A 20 9.69 2.58 -28.82
N LEU A 21 8.55 2.91 -28.19
CA LEU A 21 7.69 4.00 -28.65
C LEU A 21 8.43 5.35 -28.65
N GLY A 22 9.10 5.68 -27.54
CA GLY A 22 9.80 6.96 -27.37
C GLY A 22 10.96 7.12 -28.34
N LEU A 23 11.80 6.10 -28.50
CA LEU A 23 12.94 6.13 -29.42
C LEU A 23 12.50 6.07 -30.89
N THR A 24 11.40 5.40 -31.23
CA THR A 24 10.85 5.41 -32.60
C THR A 24 10.30 6.78 -32.97
N LEU A 25 9.50 7.39 -32.09
CA LEU A 25 8.97 8.75 -32.32
C LEU A 25 10.10 9.80 -32.27
N GLY A 26 11.07 9.61 -31.37
CA GLY A 26 12.25 10.47 -31.24
C GLY A 26 13.21 10.35 -32.43
N PHE A 27 13.29 9.18 -33.08
CA PHE A 27 14.10 8.99 -34.28
C PHE A 27 13.71 9.97 -35.39
N ALA A 28 12.41 10.17 -35.65
CA ALA A 28 11.96 11.15 -36.64
C ALA A 28 12.39 12.58 -36.28
N CYS A 29 12.23 12.95 -35.01
CA CYS A 29 12.66 14.25 -34.47
C CYS A 29 14.16 14.49 -34.69
N VAL A 30 15.00 13.52 -34.33
CA VAL A 30 16.46 13.63 -34.47
C VAL A 30 16.89 13.56 -35.95
N ALA A 31 16.28 12.67 -36.74
CA ALA A 31 16.60 12.52 -38.16
C ALA A 31 16.38 13.79 -38.97
N PHE A 32 15.26 14.50 -38.73
CA PHE A 32 14.99 15.78 -39.40
C PHE A 32 15.81 16.94 -38.85
N GLY A 33 16.22 16.88 -37.57
CA GLY A 33 17.20 17.81 -37.01
C GLY A 33 18.58 17.66 -37.69
N MET A 34 18.99 16.41 -37.90
CA MET A 34 20.28 16.06 -38.49
C MET A 34 20.32 16.21 -40.01
N SER A 35 19.22 15.98 -40.74
CA SER A 35 19.23 16.01 -42.22
C SER A 35 19.64 17.38 -42.78
N ALA A 36 19.34 18.47 -42.07
CA ALA A 36 19.76 19.82 -42.43
C ALA A 36 21.28 20.03 -42.38
N LEU A 37 22.02 19.16 -41.68
CA LEU A 37 23.46 19.25 -41.46
C LEU A 37 24.29 18.40 -42.43
N ASN A 38 23.64 17.64 -43.33
CA ASN A 38 24.30 16.68 -44.24
C ASN A 38 25.35 15.79 -43.54
N PRO A 39 24.97 15.05 -42.48
CA PRO A 39 25.94 14.30 -41.69
C PRO A 39 26.47 13.08 -42.47
N PRO A 40 27.71 12.65 -42.16
CA PRO A 40 28.29 11.47 -42.77
C PRO A 40 27.50 10.19 -42.45
N LEU A 41 27.61 9.17 -43.31
CA LEU A 41 26.82 7.93 -43.25
C LEU A 41 26.88 7.24 -41.88
N TRP A 42 28.02 7.29 -41.19
CA TRP A 42 28.17 6.64 -39.88
C TRP A 42 27.22 7.21 -38.82
N VAL A 43 26.83 8.49 -38.92
CA VAL A 43 25.88 9.13 -37.99
C VAL A 43 24.48 8.54 -38.18
N TRP A 44 24.07 8.34 -39.44
CA TRP A 44 22.80 7.69 -39.76
C TRP A 44 22.76 6.26 -39.24
N VAL A 45 23.85 5.50 -39.42
CA VAL A 45 23.97 4.13 -38.89
C VAL A 45 23.87 4.14 -37.36
N LEU A 46 24.59 5.04 -36.68
CA LEU A 46 24.52 5.17 -35.22
C LEU A 46 23.10 5.50 -34.73
N MET A 47 22.39 6.38 -35.44
CA MET A 47 21.02 6.75 -35.12
C MET A 47 20.04 5.58 -35.30
N LEU A 48 20.20 4.79 -36.36
CA LEU A 48 19.40 3.57 -36.57
C LEU A 48 19.64 2.54 -35.46
N ILE A 49 20.90 2.34 -35.06
CA ILE A 49 21.26 1.46 -33.95
C ILE A 49 20.62 1.96 -32.64
N ASN A 50 20.72 3.26 -32.35
CA ASN A 50 20.14 3.85 -31.14
C ASN A 50 18.60 3.81 -31.11
N GLY A 51 17.95 4.09 -32.24
CA GLY A 51 16.48 4.13 -32.33
C GLY A 51 15.84 2.74 -32.31
N PHE A 52 16.44 1.78 -33.03
CA PHE A 52 15.78 0.51 -33.34
C PHE A 52 16.47 -0.73 -32.77
N VAL A 53 17.79 -0.73 -32.55
CA VAL A 53 18.49 -1.91 -32.02
C VAL A 53 18.57 -1.87 -30.50
N TRP A 54 18.92 -0.69 -29.96
CA TRP A 54 19.11 -0.48 -28.52
C TRP A 54 17.91 -0.86 -27.64
N PRO A 55 16.64 -0.52 -27.98
CA PRO A 55 15.49 -0.92 -27.15
C PRO A 55 15.42 -2.43 -26.90
N HIS A 56 15.76 -3.24 -27.91
CA HIS A 56 15.76 -4.69 -27.82
C HIS A 56 16.92 -5.21 -26.97
N LEU A 57 18.12 -4.64 -27.12
CA LEU A 57 19.29 -5.01 -26.31
C LEU A 57 19.05 -4.69 -24.83
N ALA A 58 18.58 -3.48 -24.54
CA ALA A 58 18.22 -3.07 -23.18
C ALA A 58 17.20 -4.01 -22.54
N TYR A 59 16.17 -4.42 -23.30
CA TYR A 59 15.17 -5.38 -22.84
C TYR A 59 15.76 -6.78 -22.58
N GLN A 60 16.62 -7.28 -23.47
CA GLN A 60 17.28 -8.57 -23.28
C GLN A 60 18.18 -8.57 -22.04
N TRP A 61 18.93 -7.49 -21.79
CA TRP A 61 19.75 -7.34 -20.59
C TRP A 61 18.91 -7.26 -19.32
N ALA A 62 17.84 -6.47 -19.33
CA ALA A 62 16.94 -6.34 -18.18
C ALA A 62 16.28 -7.67 -17.78
N ARG A 63 15.95 -8.52 -18.76
CA ARG A 63 15.38 -9.86 -18.53
C ARG A 63 16.36 -10.89 -17.99
N ARG A 64 17.65 -10.77 -18.30
CA ARG A 64 18.69 -11.73 -17.88
C ARG A 64 19.29 -11.41 -16.51
N THR A 65 18.99 -10.23 -15.94
CA THR A 65 19.61 -9.75 -14.70
C THR A 65 18.74 -10.03 -13.48
N ALA A 66 19.34 -10.47 -12.37
CA ALA A 66 18.64 -10.73 -11.11
C ALA A 66 17.97 -9.48 -10.50
N ASN A 67 18.55 -8.29 -10.70
CA ASN A 67 17.99 -7.02 -10.27
C ASN A 67 17.57 -6.17 -11.48
N THR A 68 16.35 -6.44 -11.99
CA THR A 68 15.80 -5.76 -13.17
C THR A 68 15.67 -4.25 -12.97
N LEU A 69 15.27 -3.77 -11.79
CA LEU A 69 15.09 -2.34 -11.53
C LEU A 69 16.42 -1.57 -11.64
N ARG A 70 17.50 -2.13 -11.08
CA ARG A 70 18.83 -1.52 -11.19
C ARG A 70 19.32 -1.50 -12.63
N CYS A 71 19.14 -2.60 -13.36
CA CYS A 71 19.51 -2.69 -14.78
C CYS A 71 18.74 -1.65 -15.62
N GLU A 72 17.42 -1.53 -15.42
CA GLU A 72 16.63 -0.55 -16.16
C GLU A 72 16.98 0.89 -15.83
N ARG A 73 17.37 1.19 -14.58
CA ARG A 73 17.91 2.51 -14.24
C ARG A 73 19.19 2.81 -15.00
N HIS A 74 20.11 1.86 -15.15
CA HIS A 74 21.29 2.08 -15.99
C HIS A 74 20.92 2.29 -17.47
N ASN A 75 19.99 1.50 -18.00
CA ASN A 75 19.52 1.67 -19.38
C ASN A 75 18.90 3.06 -19.61
N LEU A 76 18.12 3.58 -18.65
CA LEU A 76 17.54 4.93 -18.74
C LEU A 76 18.56 6.07 -18.63
N LEU A 77 19.62 5.87 -17.84
CA LEU A 77 20.74 6.81 -17.81
C LEU A 77 21.47 6.81 -19.15
N PHE A 78 21.63 5.65 -19.78
CA PHE A 78 22.17 5.56 -21.14
C PHE A 78 21.23 6.23 -22.16
N ASP A 79 19.92 6.00 -22.07
CA ASP A 79 18.92 6.70 -22.91
C ASP A 79 19.06 8.23 -22.77
N SER A 80 19.21 8.70 -21.53
CA SER A 80 19.40 10.13 -21.20
C SER A 80 20.69 10.69 -21.77
N PHE A 81 21.80 9.93 -21.67
CA PHE A 81 23.06 10.28 -22.29
C PHE A 81 22.93 10.39 -23.82
N CYS A 82 22.32 9.40 -24.48
CA CYS A 82 22.07 9.45 -25.92
C CYS A 82 21.18 10.64 -26.32
N GLY A 83 20.16 10.95 -25.52
CA GLY A 83 19.32 12.13 -25.74
C GLY A 83 20.13 13.43 -25.73
N GLY A 84 20.99 13.62 -24.73
CA GLY A 84 21.92 14.76 -24.68
C GLY A 84 22.91 14.78 -25.84
N PHE A 85 23.45 13.61 -26.22
CA PHE A 85 24.35 13.48 -27.36
C PHE A 85 23.70 13.98 -28.67
N TRP A 86 22.46 13.57 -28.94
CA TRP A 86 21.74 14.02 -30.13
C TRP A 86 21.38 15.51 -30.11
N VAL A 87 21.11 16.08 -28.93
CA VAL A 87 20.92 17.54 -28.79
C VAL A 87 22.16 18.32 -29.25
N GLY A 88 23.35 17.90 -28.81
CA GLY A 88 24.60 18.51 -29.26
C GLY A 88 24.82 18.30 -30.77
N ALA A 89 24.51 17.10 -31.28
CA ALA A 89 24.75 16.73 -32.68
C ALA A 89 23.86 17.52 -33.65
N MET A 90 22.64 17.85 -33.22
CA MET A 90 21.70 18.71 -33.95
C MET A 90 22.00 20.21 -33.80
N HIS A 91 23.16 20.59 -33.24
CA HIS A 91 23.54 21.98 -33.00
C HIS A 91 22.48 22.75 -32.20
N PHE A 92 21.91 22.11 -31.18
CA PHE A 92 20.94 22.69 -30.25
C PHE A 92 19.71 23.32 -30.92
N ASN A 93 19.22 22.73 -32.03
CA ASN A 93 17.96 23.16 -32.63
C ASN A 93 16.83 23.19 -31.57
N PRO A 94 16.14 24.33 -31.32
CA PRO A 94 15.35 24.51 -30.10
C PRO A 94 14.27 23.47 -29.91
N LEU A 95 13.44 23.23 -30.93
CA LEU A 95 12.29 22.33 -30.79
C LEU A 95 12.72 20.86 -30.63
N PRO A 96 13.53 20.25 -31.51
CA PRO A 96 14.02 18.88 -31.32
C PRO A 96 14.77 18.68 -29.99
N SER A 97 15.55 19.68 -29.57
CA SER A 97 16.34 19.61 -28.34
C SER A 97 15.44 19.58 -27.11
N VAL A 98 14.50 20.53 -27.00
CA VAL A 98 13.56 20.58 -25.87
C VAL A 98 12.69 19.33 -25.83
N THR A 99 12.19 18.86 -26.98
CA THR A 99 11.40 17.64 -27.08
C THR A 99 12.19 16.42 -26.59
N THR A 100 13.43 16.27 -27.02
CA THR A 100 14.30 15.14 -26.63
C THR A 100 14.62 15.18 -25.14
N LEU A 101 15.09 16.32 -24.63
CA LEU A 101 15.44 16.47 -23.20
C LEU A 101 14.22 16.30 -22.29
N SER A 102 13.06 16.84 -22.69
CA SER A 102 11.80 16.67 -21.96
C SER A 102 11.38 15.20 -21.92
N MET A 103 11.46 14.50 -23.06
CA MET A 103 11.15 13.07 -23.12
C MET A 103 12.04 12.25 -22.17
N MET A 104 13.36 12.46 -22.20
CA MET A 104 14.29 11.75 -21.32
C MET A 104 14.03 12.07 -19.85
N THR A 105 13.75 13.34 -19.53
CA THR A 105 13.41 13.78 -18.18
C THR A 105 12.12 13.13 -17.67
N MET A 106 11.07 13.10 -18.48
CA MET A 106 9.81 12.42 -18.15
C MET A 106 10.02 10.94 -17.82
N ASN A 107 10.86 10.24 -18.60
CA ASN A 107 11.18 8.83 -18.35
C ASN A 107 11.89 8.61 -17.01
N ASN A 108 12.82 9.50 -16.67
CA ASN A 108 13.53 9.42 -15.40
C ASN A 108 12.60 9.68 -14.20
N VAL A 109 11.72 10.68 -14.30
CA VAL A 109 10.74 10.98 -13.25
C VAL A 109 9.74 9.84 -13.07
N ALA A 110 9.21 9.30 -14.17
CA ALA A 110 8.21 8.23 -14.14
C ALA A 110 8.69 6.94 -13.45
N ILE A 111 10.00 6.72 -13.35
CA ILE A 111 10.59 5.46 -12.88
C ILE A 111 11.39 5.62 -11.59
N GLY A 112 12.14 6.71 -11.44
CA GLY A 112 13.02 6.94 -10.29
C GLY A 112 12.70 8.20 -9.49
N GLY A 113 11.65 8.94 -9.86
CA GLY A 113 11.25 10.17 -9.17
C GLY A 113 12.27 11.31 -9.30
N PRO A 114 12.16 12.35 -8.46
CA PRO A 114 12.95 13.57 -8.61
C PRO A 114 14.45 13.38 -8.36
N ARG A 115 14.84 12.43 -7.49
CA ARG A 115 16.26 12.14 -7.25
C ARG A 115 16.94 11.52 -8.47
N PHE A 116 16.24 10.63 -9.17
CA PHE A 116 16.77 9.99 -10.38
C PHE A 116 16.75 10.95 -11.58
N MET A 117 15.81 11.89 -11.61
CA MET A 117 15.80 12.99 -12.58
C MET A 117 17.14 13.76 -12.62
N LEU A 118 17.71 14.07 -11.45
CA LEU A 118 19.01 14.76 -11.36
C LEU A 118 20.13 13.95 -12.01
N ALA A 119 20.21 12.64 -11.73
CA ALA A 119 21.18 11.75 -12.38
C ALA A 119 20.99 11.71 -13.90
N GLY A 120 19.74 11.76 -14.36
CA GLY A 120 19.38 11.87 -15.76
C GLY A 120 19.87 13.16 -16.41
N TRP A 121 19.73 14.31 -15.75
CA TRP A 121 20.27 15.58 -16.23
C TRP A 121 21.79 15.56 -16.32
N VAL A 122 22.48 14.98 -15.33
CA VAL A 122 23.94 14.77 -15.39
C VAL A 122 24.30 13.93 -16.61
N ALA A 123 23.59 12.83 -16.86
CA ALA A 123 23.82 12.00 -18.04
C ALA A 123 23.58 12.76 -19.36
N GLN A 124 22.52 13.58 -19.44
CA GLN A 124 22.26 14.43 -20.61
C GLN A 124 23.39 15.44 -20.85
N VAL A 125 23.86 16.12 -19.80
CA VAL A 125 24.97 17.08 -19.90
C VAL A 125 26.26 16.39 -20.37
N LEU A 126 26.55 15.21 -19.84
CA LEU A 126 27.70 14.41 -20.30
C LEU A 126 27.56 14.01 -21.77
N GLY A 127 26.34 13.63 -22.20
CA GLY A 127 26.05 13.33 -23.60
C GLY A 127 26.29 14.52 -24.53
N VAL A 128 25.79 15.70 -24.15
CA VAL A 128 26.06 16.96 -24.86
C VAL A 128 27.56 17.22 -24.94
N GLY A 129 28.29 17.08 -23.83
CA GLY A 129 29.74 17.27 -23.79
C GLY A 129 30.49 16.36 -24.76
N VAL A 130 30.15 15.07 -24.81
CA VAL A 130 30.74 14.12 -25.78
C VAL A 130 30.41 14.52 -27.23
N SER A 131 29.19 14.96 -27.48
CA SER A 131 28.76 15.40 -28.80
C SER A 131 29.57 16.59 -29.31
N LEU A 132 29.81 17.59 -28.44
CA LEU A 132 30.62 18.78 -28.75
C LEU A 132 32.10 18.48 -29.02
N LEU A 133 32.60 17.32 -28.59
CA LEU A 133 33.96 16.85 -28.92
C LEU A 133 34.03 16.20 -30.31
N ILE A 134 32.91 15.64 -30.80
CA ILE A 134 32.83 14.92 -32.07
C ILE A 134 32.38 15.84 -33.21
N PHE A 135 31.41 16.71 -32.94
CA PHE A 135 30.85 17.65 -33.90
C PHE A 135 31.33 19.07 -33.59
N THR A 136 31.55 19.87 -34.63
CA THR A 136 31.93 21.27 -34.47
C THR A 136 30.84 22.03 -33.70
N PRO A 137 31.16 22.67 -32.56
CA PRO A 137 30.17 23.40 -31.78
C PRO A 137 29.46 24.47 -32.61
N ALA A 138 28.14 24.39 -32.70
CA ALA A 138 27.30 25.35 -33.41
C ALA A 138 25.90 25.43 -32.77
N PHE A 139 25.20 26.53 -33.05
CA PHE A 139 23.85 26.79 -32.57
C PHE A 139 22.93 27.18 -33.73
N ILE A 140 21.89 26.39 -33.98
CA ILE A 140 20.86 26.69 -34.98
C ILE A 140 19.59 27.14 -34.25
N GLY A 141 19.36 28.45 -34.17
CA GLY A 141 18.23 29.02 -33.42
C GLY A 141 16.86 28.95 -34.10
N ILE A 142 16.78 28.48 -35.36
CA ILE A 142 15.55 28.47 -36.14
C ILE A 142 15.18 27.02 -36.50
N THR A 143 13.95 26.63 -36.18
CA THR A 143 13.40 25.32 -36.55
C THR A 143 12.63 25.41 -37.88
N SER A 144 12.95 24.53 -38.84
CA SER A 144 12.25 24.48 -40.13
C SER A 144 10.86 23.85 -40.02
N GLN A 145 9.99 24.09 -41.01
CA GLN A 145 8.65 23.48 -41.03
C GLN A 145 8.70 21.95 -41.01
N ALA A 146 9.66 21.34 -41.72
CA ALA A 146 9.84 19.89 -41.73
C ALA A 146 10.23 19.36 -40.34
N GLN A 147 11.13 20.04 -39.64
CA GLN A 147 11.52 19.70 -38.27
C GLN A 147 10.35 19.87 -37.29
N LEU A 148 9.55 20.92 -37.45
CA LEU A 148 8.35 21.15 -36.66
C LEU A 148 7.37 19.99 -36.79
N TYR A 149 6.99 19.63 -38.02
CA TYR A 149 6.05 18.54 -38.26
C TYR A 149 6.59 17.19 -37.79
N ALA A 150 7.90 16.95 -37.90
CA ALA A 150 8.55 15.74 -37.38
C ALA A 150 8.47 15.62 -35.85
N CYS A 151 8.39 16.74 -35.11
CA CYS A 151 8.28 16.73 -33.64
C CYS A 151 6.83 16.57 -33.13
N LEU A 152 5.82 16.87 -33.94
CA LEU A 152 4.42 16.82 -33.47
C LEU A 152 4.00 15.43 -32.94
N PRO A 153 4.31 14.30 -33.60
CA PRO A 153 3.91 12.99 -33.11
C PRO A 153 4.48 12.66 -31.74
N ILE A 154 5.77 12.93 -31.50
CA ILE A 154 6.41 12.69 -30.20
C ILE A 154 5.84 13.62 -29.11
N LEU A 155 5.58 14.90 -29.42
CA LEU A 155 5.03 15.87 -28.48
C LEU A 155 3.60 15.53 -28.02
N VAL A 156 2.81 14.90 -28.88
CA VAL A 156 1.41 14.54 -28.56
C VAL A 156 1.32 13.11 -28.04
N LEU A 157 1.81 12.13 -28.81
CA LEU A 157 1.56 10.72 -28.54
C LEU A 157 2.35 10.22 -27.33
N TYR A 158 3.57 10.72 -27.11
CA TYR A 158 4.42 10.21 -26.04
C TYR A 158 3.95 10.59 -24.64
N PRO A 159 3.65 11.87 -24.33
CA PRO A 159 3.14 12.25 -23.01
C PRO A 159 1.80 11.58 -22.70
N LEU A 160 0.92 11.44 -23.69
CA LEU A 160 -0.37 10.74 -23.53
C LEU A 160 -0.16 9.25 -23.22
N ALA A 161 0.71 8.58 -23.95
CA ALA A 161 1.02 7.17 -23.72
C ALA A 161 1.65 6.95 -22.33
N LEU A 162 2.62 7.78 -21.95
CA LEU A 162 3.28 7.70 -20.64
C LEU A 162 2.29 8.01 -19.51
N GLY A 163 1.49 9.07 -19.65
CA GLY A 163 0.46 9.46 -18.70
C GLY A 163 -0.59 8.37 -18.48
N TRP A 164 -1.09 7.75 -19.55
CA TRP A 164 -2.02 6.63 -19.48
C TRP A 164 -1.42 5.42 -18.75
N ILE A 165 -0.15 5.10 -19.04
CA ILE A 165 0.58 4.00 -18.40
C ILE A 165 0.79 4.26 -16.89
N CYS A 166 1.15 5.49 -16.52
CA CYS A 166 1.29 5.90 -15.13
C CYS A 166 -0.06 5.86 -14.38
N TYR A 167 -1.13 6.36 -15.00
CA TYR A 167 -2.48 6.33 -14.44
C TYR A 167 -2.97 4.89 -14.17
N ARG A 168 -2.86 4.00 -15.16
CA ARG A 168 -3.27 2.59 -15.00
C ARG A 168 -2.50 1.88 -13.89
N GLN A 169 -1.21 2.19 -13.72
CA GLN A 169 -0.42 1.64 -12.63
C GLN A 169 -0.87 2.15 -11.26
N ALA A 170 -1.14 3.45 -11.15
CA ALA A 170 -1.63 4.04 -9.91
C ALA A 170 -2.96 3.40 -9.47
N VAL A 171 -3.91 3.23 -10.41
CA VAL A 171 -5.20 2.59 -10.15
C VAL A 171 -5.03 1.11 -9.78
N SER A 172 -4.21 0.36 -10.52
CA SER A 172 -3.96 -1.06 -10.24
C SER A 172 -3.31 -1.27 -8.87
N LEU A 173 -2.33 -0.43 -8.52
CA LEU A 173 -1.68 -0.49 -7.20
C LEU A 173 -2.67 -0.19 -6.07
N ALA A 174 -3.55 0.80 -6.26
CA ALA A 174 -4.60 1.10 -5.30
C ALA A 174 -5.59 -0.07 -5.13
N GLY A 175 -5.94 -0.76 -6.21
CA GLY A 175 -6.78 -1.96 -6.19
C GLY A 175 -6.17 -3.09 -5.36
N HIS A 176 -4.95 -3.51 -5.69
CA HIS A 176 -4.25 -4.58 -4.95
C HIS A 176 -4.06 -4.22 -3.47
N LYS A 177 -3.78 -2.95 -3.15
CA LYS A 177 -3.69 -2.51 -1.76
C LYS A 177 -5.02 -2.69 -1.02
N ARG A 178 -6.16 -2.37 -1.65
CA ARG A 178 -7.48 -2.58 -1.05
C ARG A 178 -7.78 -4.06 -0.83
N GLU A 179 -7.42 -4.91 -1.79
CA GLU A 179 -7.61 -6.35 -1.68
C GLU A 179 -6.75 -6.96 -0.55
N LEU A 180 -5.48 -6.56 -0.45
CA LEU A 180 -4.62 -6.98 0.67
C LEU A 180 -5.17 -6.52 2.02
N LEU A 181 -5.74 -5.32 2.09
CA LEU A 181 -6.39 -4.83 3.31
C LEU A 181 -7.68 -5.60 3.63
N ALA A 182 -8.46 -5.97 2.61
CA ALA A 182 -9.66 -6.79 2.78
C ALA A 182 -9.34 -8.23 3.22
N LEU A 183 -8.21 -8.78 2.77
CA LEU A 183 -7.70 -10.09 3.17
C LEU A 183 -6.96 -10.07 4.52
N SER A 184 -6.72 -8.89 5.11
CA SER A 184 -6.14 -8.80 6.44
C SER A 184 -7.07 -9.47 7.43
N ARG A 185 -6.56 -10.40 8.24
CA ARG A 185 -7.30 -10.99 9.37
C ARG A 185 -7.17 -10.19 10.66
N THR A 186 -6.35 -9.14 10.65
CA THR A 186 -6.06 -8.31 11.82
C THR A 186 -6.51 -6.88 11.62
N ASP A 187 -7.01 -6.25 12.69
CA ASP A 187 -7.30 -4.82 12.74
C ASP A 187 -5.98 -4.03 12.85
N SER A 188 -5.80 -3.01 12.01
CA SER A 188 -4.53 -2.30 11.88
C SER A 188 -4.18 -1.43 13.10
N LEU A 189 -5.17 -1.04 13.90
CA LEU A 189 -4.97 -0.18 15.07
C LEU A 189 -4.63 -1.00 16.32
N SER A 190 -5.39 -2.07 16.57
CA SER A 190 -5.25 -2.95 17.75
C SER A 190 -4.28 -4.11 17.53
N GLY A 191 -4.07 -4.50 16.27
CA GLY A 191 -3.39 -5.73 15.85
C GLY A 191 -4.09 -7.01 16.30
N LEU A 192 -5.29 -6.93 16.88
CA LEU A 192 -6.14 -8.08 17.22
C LEU A 192 -6.82 -8.61 15.96
N LEU A 193 -7.58 -9.71 16.06
CA LEU A 193 -8.44 -10.14 14.96
C LEU A 193 -9.39 -8.98 14.57
N ASN A 194 -9.63 -8.79 13.28
CA ASN A 194 -10.69 -7.88 12.87
C ASN A 194 -12.06 -8.57 13.03
N HIS A 195 -13.13 -7.78 12.87
CA HIS A 195 -14.51 -8.25 12.93
C HIS A 195 -14.75 -9.55 12.16
N GLY A 196 -14.34 -9.61 10.90
CA GLY A 196 -14.54 -10.78 10.04
C GLY A 196 -13.82 -12.02 10.57
N ALA A 197 -12.52 -11.90 10.81
CA ALA A 197 -11.71 -13.03 11.27
C ALA A 197 -12.13 -13.53 12.66
N TRP A 198 -12.57 -12.65 13.56
CA TRP A 198 -13.09 -13.05 14.86
C TRP A 198 -14.43 -13.80 14.72
N LYS A 199 -15.33 -13.32 13.85
CA LYS A 199 -16.61 -13.99 13.58
C LYS A 199 -16.41 -15.39 12.99
N ASP A 200 -15.47 -15.55 12.06
CA ASP A 200 -15.11 -16.88 11.53
C ASP A 200 -14.67 -17.83 12.66
N HIS A 201 -13.92 -17.33 13.64
CA HIS A 201 -13.51 -18.11 14.81
C HIS A 201 -14.66 -18.41 15.76
N LEU A 202 -15.61 -17.50 15.92
CA LEU A 202 -16.84 -17.75 16.68
C LEU A 202 -17.64 -18.89 16.07
N ASP A 203 -17.79 -18.92 14.74
CA ASP A 203 -18.50 -19.98 14.03
C ASP A 203 -17.82 -21.34 14.23
N ILE A 204 -16.49 -21.38 14.11
CA ILE A 204 -15.70 -22.60 14.36
C ILE A 204 -15.90 -23.08 15.81
N GLU A 205 -15.82 -22.18 16.78
CA GLU A 205 -15.96 -22.51 18.19
C GLU A 205 -17.38 -22.97 18.54
N PHE A 206 -18.39 -22.35 17.93
CA PHE A 206 -19.79 -22.76 18.09
C PHE A 206 -20.00 -24.20 17.60
N GLN A 207 -19.49 -24.54 16.41
CA GLN A 207 -19.58 -25.91 15.87
C GLN A 207 -18.84 -26.90 16.76
N ARG A 208 -17.70 -26.51 17.34
CA ARG A 208 -16.93 -27.32 18.28
C ARG A 208 -17.75 -27.66 19.53
N CYS A 209 -18.38 -26.66 20.14
CA CYS A 209 -19.22 -26.83 21.32
C CYS A 209 -20.48 -27.66 20.99
N HIS A 210 -21.10 -27.42 19.84
CA HIS A 210 -22.27 -28.15 19.37
C HIS A 210 -21.98 -29.65 19.14
N GLY A 211 -20.76 -29.98 18.69
CA GLY A 211 -20.28 -31.35 18.51
C GLY A 211 -19.99 -32.13 19.81
N GLY A 212 -20.30 -31.59 20.98
CA GLY A 212 -20.18 -32.29 22.27
C GLY A 212 -18.83 -32.14 22.98
N GLN A 213 -17.99 -31.20 22.56
CA GLN A 213 -16.76 -30.85 23.29
C GLN A 213 -17.04 -29.97 24.52
N GLN A 214 -16.00 -29.68 25.31
CA GLN A 214 -16.07 -28.75 26.45
C GLN A 214 -16.61 -27.38 25.98
N GLY A 215 -17.46 -26.77 26.82
CA GLY A 215 -18.14 -25.51 26.49
C GLY A 215 -17.21 -24.31 26.52
N ALA A 216 -17.64 -23.21 25.89
CA ALA A 216 -16.90 -21.96 25.85
C ALA A 216 -17.74 -20.79 26.36
N VAL A 217 -17.08 -19.67 26.64
CA VAL A 217 -17.72 -18.40 26.99
C VAL A 217 -17.24 -17.34 26.01
N ILE A 218 -18.14 -16.50 25.53
CA ILE A 218 -17.77 -15.30 24.77
C ILE A 218 -18.00 -14.05 25.61
N ALA A 219 -17.17 -13.04 25.37
CA ALA A 219 -17.26 -11.73 25.99
C ALA A 219 -17.41 -10.66 24.89
N LEU A 220 -18.38 -9.76 25.07
CA LEU A 220 -18.45 -8.48 24.35
C LEU A 220 -18.04 -7.38 25.31
N ILE A 221 -17.15 -6.50 24.86
CA ILE A 221 -16.49 -5.48 25.67
C ILE A 221 -16.68 -4.15 24.95
N ASP A 222 -17.11 -3.12 25.68
CA ASP A 222 -17.28 -1.78 25.17
C ASP A 222 -16.54 -0.78 26.06
N ILE A 223 -15.90 0.21 25.44
CA ILE A 223 -15.26 1.31 26.18
C ILE A 223 -16.31 2.34 26.55
N ASP A 224 -16.55 2.48 27.85
CA ASP A 224 -17.56 3.39 28.36
C ASP A 224 -17.25 4.85 27.94
N HIS A 225 -18.24 5.52 27.37
CA HIS A 225 -18.16 6.93 26.97
C HIS A 225 -17.05 7.24 25.95
N PHE A 226 -16.65 6.29 25.10
CA PHE A 226 -15.57 6.49 24.12
C PHE A 226 -15.77 7.71 23.20
N LYS A 227 -17.01 7.99 22.78
CA LYS A 227 -17.33 9.19 21.99
C LYS A 227 -16.95 10.48 22.74
N VAL A 228 -17.26 10.56 24.04
CA VAL A 228 -16.90 11.72 24.88
C VAL A 228 -15.39 11.87 25.00
N ILE A 229 -14.65 10.75 25.07
CA ILE A 229 -13.18 10.76 25.08
C ILE A 229 -12.65 11.37 23.77
N ASN A 230 -13.18 10.94 22.61
CA ASN A 230 -12.79 11.52 21.33
C ASN A 230 -13.14 13.01 21.22
N ASP A 231 -14.33 13.39 21.67
CA ASP A 231 -14.82 14.77 21.58
C ASP A 231 -14.03 15.71 22.51
N THR A 232 -13.54 15.21 23.66
CA THR A 232 -12.84 16.01 24.68
C THR A 232 -11.32 16.04 24.46
N TYR A 233 -10.71 14.89 24.13
CA TYR A 233 -9.25 14.72 24.06
C TYR A 233 -8.72 14.49 22.64
N GLY A 234 -9.61 14.43 21.65
CA GLY A 234 -9.27 14.20 20.25
C GLY A 234 -9.06 12.72 19.89
N HIS A 235 -9.19 12.41 18.60
CA HIS A 235 -9.08 11.05 18.06
C HIS A 235 -7.73 10.37 18.33
N VAL A 236 -6.64 11.13 18.43
CA VAL A 236 -5.31 10.57 18.75
C VAL A 236 -5.30 9.92 20.13
N THR A 237 -5.98 10.53 21.11
CA THR A 237 -6.14 9.99 22.46
C THR A 237 -7.09 8.79 22.46
N GLY A 238 -8.19 8.84 21.70
CA GLY A 238 -9.05 7.67 21.51
C GLY A 238 -8.31 6.46 20.95
N ASP A 239 -7.48 6.67 19.92
CA ASP A 239 -6.62 5.62 19.34
C ASP A 239 -5.63 5.04 20.36
N LEU A 240 -5.10 5.88 21.26
CA LEU A 240 -4.24 5.43 22.35
C LEU A 240 -5.02 4.52 23.32
N VAL A 241 -6.24 4.90 23.71
CA VAL A 241 -7.11 4.09 24.58
C VAL A 241 -7.37 2.73 23.95
N LEU A 242 -7.73 2.67 22.66
CA LEU A 242 -7.98 1.43 21.93
C LEU A 242 -6.74 0.52 21.90
N ARG A 243 -5.55 1.09 21.65
CA ARG A 243 -4.28 0.34 21.69
C ARG A 243 -3.95 -0.19 23.08
N GLN A 244 -4.24 0.56 24.13
CA GLN A 244 -4.03 0.10 25.51
C GLN A 244 -4.95 -1.05 25.87
N LEU A 245 -6.24 -0.98 25.50
CA LEU A 245 -7.17 -2.09 25.70
C LEU A 245 -6.67 -3.35 24.99
N SER A 246 -6.20 -3.19 23.75
CA SER A 246 -5.64 -4.29 22.96
C SER A 246 -4.42 -4.93 23.63
N LYS A 247 -3.55 -4.13 24.25
CA LYS A 247 -2.39 -4.61 25.01
C LYS A 247 -2.83 -5.34 26.27
N VAL A 248 -3.78 -4.78 27.01
CA VAL A 248 -4.35 -5.37 28.22
C VAL A 248 -4.99 -6.73 27.90
N LEU A 249 -5.79 -6.84 26.83
CA LEU A 249 -6.33 -8.10 26.35
C LEU A 249 -5.23 -9.14 26.11
N ARG A 250 -4.20 -8.83 25.30
CA ARG A 250 -3.11 -9.77 25.02
C ARG A 250 -2.34 -10.23 26.25
N GLN A 251 -2.20 -9.38 27.26
CA GLN A 251 -1.47 -9.69 28.49
C GLN A 251 -2.28 -10.51 29.49
N ASN A 252 -3.61 -10.47 29.41
CA ASN A 252 -4.51 -11.16 30.34
C ASN A 252 -5.08 -12.46 29.79
N LEU A 253 -5.01 -12.65 28.47
CA LEU A 253 -5.55 -13.81 27.78
C LEU A 253 -4.50 -14.90 27.56
N ARG A 254 -4.96 -16.15 27.56
CA ARG A 254 -4.12 -17.33 27.26
C ARG A 254 -3.88 -17.41 25.76
N ALA A 255 -2.91 -18.22 25.34
CA ALA A 255 -2.60 -18.43 23.92
C ALA A 255 -3.78 -19.05 23.12
N THR A 256 -4.68 -19.76 23.80
CA THR A 256 -5.88 -20.37 23.21
C THR A 256 -7.06 -19.40 23.11
N ASP A 257 -7.03 -18.29 23.84
CA ASP A 257 -8.13 -17.32 23.86
C ASP A 257 -8.00 -16.39 22.65
N LEU A 258 -9.14 -16.04 22.04
CA LEU A 258 -9.15 -15.28 20.79
C LEU A 258 -9.80 -13.92 21.01
N ALA A 259 -9.01 -12.85 20.89
CA ALA A 259 -9.48 -11.48 20.99
C ALA A 259 -9.57 -10.81 19.62
N GLY A 260 -10.65 -10.06 19.40
CA GLY A 260 -10.89 -9.27 18.20
C GLY A 260 -11.41 -7.87 18.53
N ARG A 261 -11.27 -6.96 17.57
CA ARG A 261 -11.96 -5.67 17.57
C ARG A 261 -13.19 -5.80 16.69
N TYR A 262 -14.36 -5.74 17.30
CA TYR A 262 -15.65 -6.01 16.66
C TYR A 262 -16.13 -4.80 15.84
N GLY A 263 -15.93 -3.59 16.34
CA GLY A 263 -16.22 -2.35 15.62
C GLY A 263 -15.99 -1.13 16.49
N GLY A 264 -15.50 -0.01 15.94
CA GLY A 264 -15.31 1.23 16.72
C GLY A 264 -14.55 1.02 18.05
N ASP A 265 -15.27 1.09 19.15
CA ASP A 265 -14.88 0.91 20.55
C ASP A 265 -15.24 -0.45 21.18
N GLU A 266 -15.81 -1.36 20.38
CA GLU A 266 -16.22 -2.69 20.78
C GLU A 266 -15.14 -3.73 20.49
N PHE A 267 -14.90 -4.58 21.49
CA PHE A 267 -13.97 -5.69 21.47
C PHE A 267 -14.70 -6.98 21.85
N CYS A 268 -14.15 -8.09 21.41
CA CYS A 268 -14.76 -9.39 21.62
C CYS A 268 -13.70 -10.43 21.96
N VAL A 269 -14.07 -11.38 22.82
CA VAL A 269 -13.17 -12.46 23.26
C VAL A 269 -13.91 -13.79 23.22
N ILE A 270 -13.24 -14.82 22.70
CA ILE A 270 -13.66 -16.22 22.83
C ILE A 270 -12.75 -16.86 23.88
N LEU A 271 -13.35 -17.49 24.89
CA LEU A 271 -12.67 -18.22 25.96
C LEU A 271 -13.01 -19.72 25.86
N PRO A 272 -12.23 -20.48 25.08
CA PRO A 272 -12.38 -21.93 24.97
C PRO A 272 -12.20 -22.64 26.32
N ASP A 273 -13.09 -23.58 26.60
CA ASP A 273 -12.98 -24.51 27.74
C ASP A 273 -12.89 -23.78 29.10
N VAL A 274 -13.55 -22.63 29.22
CA VAL A 274 -13.62 -21.84 30.46
C VAL A 274 -15.04 -21.84 30.99
N PRO A 275 -15.27 -22.29 32.24
CA PRO A 275 -16.59 -22.17 32.86
C PRO A 275 -16.91 -20.70 33.17
N LEU A 276 -18.21 -20.35 33.14
CA LEU A 276 -18.67 -18.96 33.28
C LEU A 276 -18.09 -18.24 34.49
N ASN A 277 -18.01 -18.89 35.66
CA ASN A 277 -17.45 -18.29 36.87
C ASN A 277 -15.98 -17.84 36.71
N ARG A 278 -15.15 -18.65 36.05
CA ARG A 278 -13.76 -18.31 35.74
C ARG A 278 -13.67 -17.23 34.67
N ALA A 279 -14.53 -17.30 33.64
CA ALA A 279 -14.60 -16.26 32.62
C ALA A 279 -14.95 -14.89 33.23
N THR A 280 -15.91 -14.86 34.16
CA THR A 280 -16.26 -13.65 34.92
C THR A 280 -15.06 -13.10 35.70
N GLN A 281 -14.31 -13.95 36.41
CA GLN A 281 -13.12 -13.53 37.15
C GLN A 281 -12.02 -12.95 36.24
N VAL A 282 -11.76 -13.60 35.10
CA VAL A 282 -10.77 -13.13 34.12
C VAL A 282 -11.16 -11.78 33.55
N MET A 283 -12.44 -11.62 33.16
CA MET A 283 -12.93 -10.38 32.58
C MET A 283 -13.03 -9.24 33.59
N ASP A 284 -13.35 -9.55 34.84
CA ASP A 284 -13.38 -8.55 35.91
C ASP A 284 -11.95 -8.07 36.27
N THR A 285 -10.98 -9.00 36.31
CA THR A 285 -9.56 -8.64 36.46
C THR A 285 -9.07 -7.77 35.31
N LEU A 286 -9.48 -8.06 34.08
CA LEU A 286 -9.16 -7.27 32.90
C LEU A 286 -9.75 -5.85 33.02
N ARG A 287 -11.03 -5.75 33.40
CA ARG A 287 -11.73 -4.48 33.65
C ARG A 287 -10.99 -3.62 34.67
N ASP A 288 -10.63 -4.19 35.82
CA ASP A 288 -9.93 -3.45 36.87
C ASP A 288 -8.54 -3.00 36.43
N ARG A 289 -7.78 -3.85 35.74
CA ARG A 289 -6.47 -3.49 35.18
C ARG A 289 -6.57 -2.35 34.18
N PHE A 290 -7.57 -2.36 33.32
CA PHE A 290 -7.78 -1.29 32.35
C PHE A 290 -8.19 0.01 33.03
N ASN A 291 -9.11 -0.04 34.00
CA ASN A 291 -9.55 1.12 34.79
C ASN A 291 -8.41 1.75 35.62
N ALA A 292 -7.43 0.95 36.02
CA ALA A 292 -6.24 1.41 36.75
C ALA A 292 -5.15 2.04 35.86
N LEU A 293 -5.30 2.04 34.52
CA LEU A 293 -4.31 2.63 33.64
C LEU A 293 -4.21 4.14 33.84
N ALA A 294 -2.97 4.63 33.96
CA ALA A 294 -2.67 6.05 33.94
C ALA A 294 -2.23 6.48 32.54
N TYR A 295 -2.86 7.51 32.00
CA TYR A 295 -2.53 8.07 30.69
C TYR A 295 -1.56 9.24 30.90
N ALA A 296 -0.29 9.04 30.56
CA ALA A 296 0.78 10.02 30.84
C ALA A 296 0.55 11.41 30.23
N GLN A 297 -0.18 11.47 29.11
CA GLN A 297 -0.52 12.73 28.44
C GLN A 297 -1.69 13.46 29.13
N ASP A 298 -2.58 12.73 29.81
CA ASP A 298 -3.78 13.25 30.47
C ASP A 298 -4.07 12.48 31.77
N PRO A 299 -3.45 12.87 32.90
CA PRO A 299 -3.59 12.16 34.18
C PRO A 299 -5.02 12.12 34.75
N THR A 300 -5.90 12.99 34.26
CA THR A 300 -7.32 13.06 34.64
C THR A 300 -8.21 12.11 33.86
N LEU A 301 -7.72 11.53 32.76
CA LEU A 301 -8.49 10.61 31.92
C LEU A 301 -8.78 9.32 32.70
N ARG A 302 -10.07 9.05 32.93
CA ARG A 302 -10.58 7.80 33.49
C ARG A 302 -11.37 7.09 32.41
N VAL A 303 -11.04 5.82 32.19
CA VAL A 303 -11.68 4.99 31.18
C VAL A 303 -12.07 3.67 31.81
N SER A 304 -13.33 3.26 31.64
CA SER A 304 -13.85 2.00 32.14
C SER A 304 -14.41 1.15 31.00
N LEU A 305 -14.69 -0.12 31.31
CA LEU A 305 -15.27 -1.08 30.37
C LEU A 305 -16.60 -1.61 30.90
N SER A 306 -17.57 -1.75 30.00
CA SER A 306 -18.73 -2.61 30.20
C SER A 306 -18.50 -3.93 29.47
N ILE A 307 -18.76 -5.06 30.13
CA ILE A 307 -18.49 -6.40 29.57
C ILE A 307 -19.73 -7.28 29.72
N GLY A 308 -20.20 -7.86 28.61
CA GLY A 308 -21.25 -8.86 28.56
C GLY A 308 -20.70 -10.25 28.31
N LEU A 309 -21.05 -11.23 29.15
CA LEU A 309 -20.63 -12.63 29.02
C LEU A 309 -21.79 -13.55 28.65
N ALA A 310 -21.55 -14.46 27.71
CA ALA A 310 -22.48 -15.53 27.38
C ALA A 310 -21.76 -16.89 27.34
N PRO A 311 -22.09 -17.83 28.24
CA PRO A 311 -21.65 -19.21 28.09
C PRO A 311 -22.40 -19.88 26.92
N TYR A 312 -21.75 -20.79 26.22
CA TYR A 312 -22.42 -21.66 25.25
C TYR A 312 -23.54 -22.45 25.92
N ARG A 313 -24.67 -22.59 25.22
CA ARG A 313 -25.81 -23.41 25.65
C ARG A 313 -26.32 -24.25 24.49
N VAL A 314 -26.77 -25.46 24.81
CA VAL A 314 -27.40 -26.38 23.82
C VAL A 314 -28.60 -25.75 23.10
N GLY A 315 -29.25 -24.75 23.71
CA GLY A 315 -30.37 -24.02 23.11
C GLY A 315 -30.01 -22.95 22.06
N HIS A 316 -28.72 -22.67 21.81
CA HIS A 316 -28.32 -21.73 20.76
C HIS A 316 -28.46 -22.37 19.38
N SER A 317 -29.20 -21.72 18.48
CA SER A 317 -29.45 -22.21 17.10
C SER A 317 -28.23 -22.07 16.19
N ASP A 318 -27.47 -21.01 16.40
CA ASP A 318 -26.27 -20.64 15.64
C ASP A 318 -25.36 -19.73 16.48
N SER A 319 -24.17 -19.44 15.96
CA SER A 319 -23.22 -18.51 16.57
C SER A 319 -23.81 -17.11 16.78
N THR A 320 -24.69 -16.66 15.88
CA THR A 320 -25.38 -15.36 16.00
C THR A 320 -26.27 -15.31 17.24
N SER A 321 -27.07 -16.35 17.50
CA SER A 321 -27.90 -16.41 18.70
C SER A 321 -27.07 -16.39 19.99
N TRP A 322 -25.89 -17.03 19.97
CA TRP A 322 -24.95 -16.98 21.10
C TRP A 322 -24.36 -15.57 21.28
N LEU A 323 -24.01 -14.90 20.18
CA LEU A 323 -23.52 -13.52 20.18
C LEU A 323 -24.57 -12.53 20.73
N ASN A 324 -25.84 -12.71 20.35
CA ASN A 324 -26.96 -11.89 20.84
C ASN A 324 -27.13 -11.98 22.36
N ASP A 325 -26.88 -13.15 22.96
CA ASP A 325 -26.87 -13.29 24.42
C ASP A 325 -25.76 -12.41 25.03
N ALA A 326 -24.56 -12.41 24.46
CA ALA A 326 -23.46 -11.58 24.97
C ALA A 326 -23.75 -10.08 24.81
N ASP A 327 -24.40 -9.68 23.72
CA ASP A 327 -24.87 -8.30 23.50
C ASP A 327 -25.93 -7.89 24.54
N GLN A 328 -26.90 -8.77 24.83
CA GLN A 328 -27.88 -8.51 25.88
C GLN A 328 -27.22 -8.34 27.26
N ALA A 329 -26.24 -9.19 27.59
CA ALA A 329 -25.48 -9.02 28.82
C ALA A 329 -24.68 -7.71 28.84
N LEU A 330 -24.11 -7.28 27.71
CA LEU A 330 -23.40 -6.01 27.60
C LEU A 330 -24.36 -4.83 27.80
N TYR A 331 -25.56 -4.89 27.22
CA TYR A 331 -26.61 -3.92 27.44
C TYR A 331 -27.00 -3.83 28.92
N ASP A 332 -27.13 -4.96 29.61
CA ASP A 332 -27.40 -5.00 31.04
C ASP A 332 -26.27 -4.36 31.85
N ALA A 333 -25.00 -4.58 31.46
CA ALA A 333 -23.85 -3.91 32.08
C ALA A 333 -23.91 -2.39 31.90
N LYS A 334 -24.22 -1.91 30.69
CA LYS A 334 -24.32 -0.48 30.36
C LYS A 334 -25.48 0.20 31.09
N SER A 335 -26.65 -0.43 31.12
CA SER A 335 -27.85 0.10 31.76
C SER A 335 -27.79 0.08 33.29
N SER A 336 -27.05 -0.87 33.88
CA SER A 336 -26.91 -0.98 35.34
C SER A 336 -25.87 -0.02 35.94
N GLY A 337 -25.28 0.88 35.15
CA GLY A 337 -24.32 1.87 35.62
C GLY A 337 -22.89 1.71 35.12
N ARG A 338 -22.65 0.88 34.10
CA ARG A 338 -21.34 0.69 33.44
C ARG A 338 -20.24 0.16 34.36
N ASN A 339 -19.00 0.15 33.88
CA ASN A 339 -17.81 -0.32 34.60
C ASN A 339 -18.04 -1.66 35.33
N ARG A 340 -18.56 -2.65 34.62
CA ARG A 340 -18.91 -3.96 35.21
C ARG A 340 -18.94 -5.08 34.20
N VAL A 341 -18.91 -6.29 34.74
CA VAL A 341 -19.18 -7.52 34.02
C VAL A 341 -20.60 -7.98 34.34
N SER A 342 -21.38 -8.24 33.30
CA SER A 342 -22.70 -8.87 33.38
C SER A 342 -22.67 -10.19 32.60
N ALA A 343 -23.48 -11.16 33.00
CA ALA A 343 -23.61 -12.43 32.29
C ALA A 343 -25.09 -12.76 32.09
N VAL A 344 -25.46 -13.35 30.96
CA VAL A 344 -26.84 -13.79 30.73
C VAL A 344 -27.19 -14.87 31.75
N GLN A 345 -28.07 -14.54 32.69
CA GLN A 345 -28.62 -15.53 33.61
C GLN A 345 -29.60 -16.42 32.85
N GLY A 346 -29.37 -17.74 32.87
CA GLY A 346 -30.34 -18.70 32.35
C GLY A 346 -31.63 -18.64 33.18
N PRO A 347 -32.77 -19.14 32.65
CA PRO A 347 -34.06 -19.13 33.34
C PRO A 347 -34.08 -19.77 34.74
N TRP A 348 -33.07 -20.57 35.09
CA TRP A 348 -33.02 -21.39 36.31
C TRP A 348 -32.50 -20.69 37.57
N LEU A 349 -32.05 -19.44 37.50
CA LEU A 349 -31.52 -18.70 38.67
C LEU A 349 -32.41 -17.54 39.16
N ARG A 350 -33.59 -17.33 38.55
CA ARG A 350 -34.56 -16.31 38.99
C ARG A 350 -35.56 -16.80 40.05
N SER A 351 -35.39 -18.01 40.58
CA SER A 351 -36.35 -18.64 41.51
C SER A 351 -35.69 -19.28 42.74
N VAL A 352 -34.76 -18.58 43.38
CA VAL A 352 -34.34 -18.87 44.76
C VAL A 352 -34.46 -17.62 45.60
#